data_AF-A0A7X9ZYP6-F1
#
_entry.id   AF-A0A7X9ZYP6-F1
#
_cell.length_a   1.000
_cell.length_b   1.000
_cell.length_c   1.000
_cell.angle_alpha   90.00
_cell.angle_beta   90.00
_cell.angle_gamma   90.00
#
_symmetry.space_group_name_H-M   'P 1'
#
loop_
_entity.id
_entity.type
_entity.pdbx_description
1 polymer ?
#
loop_
_entity_poly.entity_id
_entity_poly.type
_entity_poly.pdbx_seq_one_letter_code
_entity_poly.pdbx_strand_id
1 'polypeptide(L)'
;MDDLKAFNHFHDWYIDTFHVSTERETLRLGLYQQDRRASVSFVGMNRCVLENIGLLNIVYGINVLEPGTARWEKAQRVLAKAQRWTDSKPASVAQIVSTCGAELVIEFDLLEIESPVT
;
A
#
# COMPACT_ATOMS: atom_id res chain seq x y z
N MET A 1 -7.02 7.25 -8.74
CA MET A 1 -7.61 7.46 -7.38
C MET A 1 -9.06 6.97 -7.34
N ASP A 2 -9.83 7.16 -8.41
CA ASP A 2 -11.13 6.49 -8.58
C ASP A 2 -11.01 4.95 -8.71
N ASP A 3 -9.84 4.45 -9.09
CA ASP A 3 -9.57 3.01 -9.23
C ASP A 3 -9.68 2.27 -7.90
N LEU A 4 -9.26 2.88 -6.78
CA LEU A 4 -9.44 2.27 -5.45
C LEU A 4 -10.93 2.15 -5.07
N LYS A 5 -11.76 3.11 -5.49
CA LYS A 5 -13.20 3.08 -5.20
C LYS A 5 -13.89 1.91 -5.93
N ALA A 6 -13.43 1.56 -7.13
CA ALA A 6 -13.95 0.40 -7.88
C ALA A 6 -13.75 -0.93 -7.12
N PHE A 7 -12.78 -1.00 -6.21
CA PHE A 7 -12.52 -2.14 -5.34
C PHE A 7 -12.97 -1.94 -3.89
N ASN A 8 -13.77 -0.90 -3.60
CA ASN A 8 -14.14 -0.51 -2.23
C ASN A 8 -12.91 -0.38 -1.31
N HIS A 9 -11.84 0.24 -1.81
CA HIS A 9 -10.56 0.38 -1.11
C HIS A 9 -9.97 -0.96 -0.61
N PHE A 10 -10.35 -2.07 -1.23
CA PHE A 10 -9.98 -3.43 -0.84
C PHE A 10 -10.47 -3.85 0.56
N HIS A 11 -11.55 -3.26 1.07
CA HIS A 11 -12.15 -3.69 2.33
C HIS A 11 -12.50 -5.19 2.31
N ASP A 12 -12.10 -5.92 3.35
CA ASP A 12 -12.20 -7.38 3.52
C ASP A 12 -11.37 -8.23 2.54
N TRP A 13 -10.48 -7.63 1.76
CA TRP A 13 -9.51 -8.38 0.97
C TRP A 13 -8.35 -8.84 1.84
N TYR A 14 -7.84 -10.03 1.55
CA TYR A 14 -6.65 -10.58 2.17
C TYR A 14 -5.42 -10.18 1.37
N ILE A 15 -4.32 -9.82 2.05
CA ILE A 15 -2.99 -9.74 1.45
C ILE A 15 -2.31 -11.09 1.64
N ASP A 16 -1.87 -11.71 0.56
CA ASP A 16 -1.11 -12.97 0.60
C ASP A 16 0.30 -12.87 0.01
N THR A 17 0.58 -11.78 -0.71
CA THR A 17 1.88 -11.57 -1.34
C THR A 17 2.37 -10.17 -1.05
N PHE A 18 3.61 -10.07 -0.59
CA PHE A 18 4.39 -8.83 -0.57
C PHE A 18 5.60 -9.04 -1.48
N HIS A 19 5.66 -8.31 -2.59
CA HIS A 19 6.75 -8.41 -3.54
C HIS A 19 7.44 -7.06 -3.68
N VAL A 20 8.69 -6.98 -3.23
CA VAL A 20 9.53 -5.78 -3.37
C VAL A 20 10.48 -5.97 -4.54
N SER A 21 10.42 -5.07 -5.52
CA SER A 21 11.34 -5.03 -6.66
C SER A 21 12.24 -3.82 -6.54
N THR A 22 13.55 -4.05 -6.54
CA THR A 22 14.57 -2.99 -6.50
C THR A 22 14.77 -2.36 -7.88
N GLU A 23 14.64 -3.16 -8.94
CA GLU A 23 14.78 -2.71 -10.33
C GLU A 23 13.66 -1.74 -10.73
N ARG A 24 12.43 -1.99 -10.26
CA ARG A 24 11.27 -1.13 -10.53
C ARG A 24 10.95 -0.16 -9.40
N GLU A 25 11.74 -0.17 -8.31
CA GLU A 25 11.45 0.58 -7.08
C GLU A 25 9.97 0.42 -6.70
N THR A 26 9.48 -0.81 -6.57
CA THR A 26 8.04 -1.09 -6.45
C THR A 26 7.76 -2.04 -5.31
N LEU A 27 6.75 -1.72 -4.49
CA LEU A 27 6.06 -2.72 -3.67
C LEU A 27 4.77 -3.13 -4.38
N ARG A 28 4.65 -4.41 -4.69
CA ARG A 28 3.43 -5.01 -5.21
C ARG A 28 2.80 -5.89 -4.14
N LEU A 29 1.52 -5.67 -3.89
CA LEU A 29 0.68 -6.50 -3.04
C LEU A 29 -0.17 -7.42 -3.89
N GLY A 30 -0.19 -8.71 -3.55
CA GLY A 30 -1.19 -9.65 -4.05
C GLY A 30 -2.37 -9.67 -3.09
N LEU A 31 -3.57 -9.43 -3.62
CA LEU A 31 -4.79 -9.42 -2.84
C LEU A 31 -5.83 -10.39 -3.39
N TYR A 32 -6.66 -10.93 -2.49
CA TYR A 32 -7.82 -11.73 -2.88
C TYR A 32 -9.03 -11.49 -1.98
N GLN A 33 -10.21 -11.68 -2.55
CA GLN A 33 -11.48 -11.75 -1.84
C GLN A 33 -12.31 -12.88 -2.45
N GLN A 34 -12.48 -13.98 -1.71
CA GLN A 34 -13.05 -15.22 -2.23
C GLN A 34 -12.27 -15.70 -3.48
N ASP A 35 -12.95 -15.79 -4.61
CA ASP A 35 -12.47 -16.18 -5.93
C ASP A 35 -11.91 -15.01 -6.76
N ARG A 36 -12.03 -13.76 -6.28
CA ARG A 36 -11.49 -12.57 -6.95
C ARG A 36 -10.03 -12.34 -6.57
N ARG A 37 -9.24 -11.88 -7.54
CA ARG A 37 -7.82 -11.57 -7.41
C ARG A 37 -7.51 -10.19 -7.96
N ALA A 38 -6.58 -9.50 -7.33
CA ALA A 38 -6.05 -8.24 -7.80
C ALA A 38 -4.61 -8.05 -7.28
N SER A 39 -3.86 -7.18 -7.93
CA SER A 39 -2.60 -6.67 -7.41
C SER A 39 -2.67 -5.16 -7.28
N VAL A 40 -2.01 -4.62 -6.25
CA VAL A 40 -1.82 -3.18 -6.07
C VAL A 40 -0.32 -2.92 -6.05
N SER A 41 0.16 -2.13 -7.00
CA SER A 41 1.58 -1.77 -7.11
C SER A 41 1.78 -0.30 -6.75
N PHE A 42 2.69 -0.06 -5.81
CA PHE A 42 3.19 1.26 -5.43
C PHE A 42 4.52 1.48 -6.15
N VAL A 43 4.45 2.06 -7.35
CA VAL A 43 5.59 2.28 -8.25
C VAL A 43 6.33 3.57 -7.86
N GLY A 44 7.66 3.57 -7.96
CA GLY A 44 8.50 4.66 -7.44
C GLY A 44 8.52 4.69 -5.91
N MET A 45 8.38 3.54 -5.27
CA MET A 45 8.45 3.40 -3.83
C MET A 45 9.84 3.80 -3.32
N ASN A 46 9.90 4.80 -2.45
CA ASN A 46 11.15 5.20 -1.79
C ASN A 46 11.26 4.72 -0.34
N ARG A 47 10.13 4.68 0.39
CA ARG A 47 10.08 4.23 1.77
C ARG A 47 8.84 3.39 2.01
N CYS A 48 8.99 2.33 2.77
CA CYS A 48 7.87 1.52 3.23
C CYS A 48 8.15 1.03 4.65
N VAL A 49 7.11 1.06 5.49
CA VAL A 49 7.10 0.41 6.79
C VAL A 49 5.93 -0.56 6.81
N LEU A 50 6.22 -1.81 7.16
CA LEU A 50 5.25 -2.87 7.40
C LEU A 50 5.24 -3.17 8.90
N GLU A 51 4.07 -3.11 9.52
CA GLU A 51 3.86 -3.44 10.94
C GLU A 51 2.78 -4.53 11.06
N ASN A 52 2.80 -5.26 12.18
CA ASN A 52 1.72 -6.16 12.60
C ASN A 52 1.33 -7.30 11.64
N ILE A 53 2.26 -7.79 10.80
CA ILE A 53 1.99 -8.95 9.93
C ILE A 53 1.51 -10.15 10.75
N GLY A 54 0.40 -10.75 10.31
CA GLY A 54 -0.26 -11.86 11.01
C GLY A 54 -0.54 -13.05 10.09
N LEU A 55 -1.13 -14.09 10.68
CA LEU A 55 -1.62 -15.25 9.93
C LEU A 55 -2.73 -14.86 8.95
N LEU A 56 -3.56 -13.89 9.33
CA LEU A 56 -4.58 -13.28 8.49
C LEU A 56 -4.20 -11.80 8.32
N ASN A 57 -4.12 -11.33 7.07
CA ASN A 57 -3.78 -9.95 6.71
C ASN A 57 -4.95 -9.32 5.95
N ILE A 58 -6.03 -9.02 6.67
CA ILE A 58 -7.29 -8.52 6.13
C ILE A 58 -7.27 -7.00 6.12
N VAL A 59 -7.48 -6.43 4.94
CA VAL A 59 -7.48 -4.99 4.69
C VAL A 59 -8.79 -4.39 5.18
N TYR A 60 -8.70 -3.37 6.04
CA TYR A 60 -9.81 -2.47 6.32
C TYR A 60 -9.92 -1.40 5.24
N GLY A 61 -8.78 -0.88 4.75
CA GLY A 61 -8.78 -0.02 3.58
C GLY A 61 -7.41 0.49 3.16
N ILE A 62 -7.22 0.63 1.86
CA ILE A 62 -6.07 1.30 1.24
C ILE A 62 -6.41 2.76 0.95
N ASN A 63 -5.65 3.69 1.54
CA ASN A 63 -5.92 5.12 1.48
C ASN A 63 -4.69 5.89 1.02
N VAL A 64 -4.81 6.68 -0.05
CA VAL A 64 -3.81 7.71 -0.38
C VAL A 64 -4.09 8.95 0.47
N LEU A 65 -3.06 9.45 1.14
CA LEU A 65 -3.18 10.51 2.15
C LEU A 65 -2.91 11.87 1.54
N GLU A 66 -3.79 12.83 1.84
CA GLU A 66 -3.63 14.22 1.42
C GLU A 66 -2.50 14.91 2.21
N PRO A 67 -1.51 15.53 1.53
CA PRO A 67 -0.44 16.26 2.18
C PRO A 67 -0.94 17.35 3.13
N GLY A 68 -0.25 17.51 4.28
CA GLY A 68 -0.59 18.53 5.28
C GLY A 68 -1.75 18.15 6.23
N THR A 69 -2.41 17.01 6.02
CA THR A 69 -3.38 16.49 6.99
C THR A 69 -2.70 15.82 8.18
N ALA A 70 -3.36 15.80 9.34
CA ALA A 70 -2.84 15.13 10.54
C ALA A 70 -2.51 13.64 10.31
N ARG A 71 -3.29 12.97 9.45
CA ARG A 71 -3.05 11.56 9.06
C ARG A 71 -1.78 11.42 8.22
N TRP A 72 -1.57 12.33 7.26
CA TRP A 72 -0.35 12.37 6.46
C TRP A 72 0.88 12.67 7.33
N GLU A 73 0.80 13.63 8.25
CA GLU A 73 1.92 13.92 9.17
C GLU A 73 2.27 12.73 10.07
N LYS A 74 1.26 12.01 10.56
CA LYS A 74 1.46 10.77 11.32
C LYS A 74 2.16 9.72 10.46
N ALA A 75 1.73 9.54 9.21
CA ALA A 75 2.37 8.63 8.27
C ALA A 75 3.84 9.00 8.01
N GLN A 76 4.14 10.29 7.85
CA GLN A 76 5.53 10.76 7.67
C GLN A 76 6.42 10.44 8.88
N ARG A 77 5.88 10.53 10.10
CA ARG A 77 6.62 10.11 11.32
C ARG A 77 6.88 8.61 11.34
N VAL A 78 5.95 7.78 10.87
CA VAL A 78 6.18 6.33 10.73
C VAL A 78 7.28 6.07 9.71
N LEU A 79 7.19 6.69 8.52
CA LEU A 79 8.17 6.55 7.44
C LEU A 79 9.56 7.05 7.82
N ALA A 80 9.69 7.97 8.78
CA ALA A 80 11.00 8.44 9.26
C ALA A 80 11.86 7.34 9.90
N LYS A 81 11.25 6.19 10.25
CA LYS A 81 11.97 5.00 10.75
C LYS A 81 12.58 4.15 9.63
N ALA A 82 12.12 4.33 8.39
CA ALA A 82 12.58 3.56 7.24
C ALA A 82 13.77 4.23 6.54
N GLN A 83 14.68 3.41 6.02
CA GLN A 83 15.72 3.87 5.11
C GLN A 83 15.07 4.31 3.79
N ARG A 84 15.58 5.41 3.22
CA ARG A 84 15.24 5.84 1.86
C ARG A 84 16.02 5.01 0.84
N TRP A 85 15.34 4.64 -0.24
CA TRP A 85 15.98 4.05 -1.40
C TRP A 85 16.82 5.07 -2.17
N THR A 86 16.27 6.26 -2.36
CA THR A 86 16.90 7.39 -3.05
C THR A 86 16.62 8.71 -2.32
N ASP A 87 17.39 9.74 -2.64
CA ASP A 87 17.16 11.10 -2.09
C ASP A 87 15.96 11.82 -2.73
N SER A 88 15.29 11.18 -3.70
CA SER A 88 14.07 11.72 -4.30
C SER A 88 12.97 11.82 -3.24
N LYS A 89 12.06 12.79 -3.41
CA LYS A 89 10.86 12.90 -2.58
C LYS A 89 9.68 12.44 -3.44
N PRO A 90 9.14 11.24 -3.19
CA PRO A 90 7.99 10.77 -3.95
C PRO A 90 6.79 11.68 -3.74
N ALA A 91 5.88 11.67 -4.72
CA ALA A 91 4.74 12.59 -4.74
C ALA A 91 3.65 12.22 -3.72
N SER A 92 3.51 10.94 -3.35
CA SER A 92 2.35 10.43 -2.62
C SER A 92 2.73 9.57 -1.41
N VAL A 93 1.82 9.54 -0.43
CA VAL A 93 1.88 8.64 0.73
C VAL A 93 0.59 7.84 0.79
N ALA A 94 0.69 6.53 0.93
CA ALA A 94 -0.45 5.65 1.16
C ALA A 94 -0.36 4.99 2.53
N GLN A 95 -1.52 4.72 3.10
CA GLN A 95 -1.68 3.90 4.29
C GLN A 95 -2.64 2.76 4.02
N ILE A 96 -2.20 1.56 4.38
CA ILE A 96 -3.02 0.36 4.42
C ILE A 96 -3.36 0.12 5.88
N VAL A 97 -4.64 0.22 6.18
CA VAL A 97 -5.19 -0.06 7.51
C VAL A 97 -5.75 -1.47 7.48
N SER A 98 -5.49 -2.25 8.53
CA SER A 98 -5.97 -3.62 8.63
C SER A 98 -7.19 -3.73 9.53
N THR A 99 -8.09 -4.64 9.17
CA THR A 99 -9.04 -5.23 10.12
C THR A 99 -8.31 -6.24 10.99
N CYS A 100 -7.34 -6.95 10.41
CA CYS A 100 -6.46 -7.89 11.10
C CYS A 100 -5.12 -8.00 10.36
N GLY A 101 -4.01 -8.06 11.10
CA GLY A 101 -2.69 -8.29 10.53
C GLY A 101 -2.04 -7.04 9.92
N ALA A 102 -1.41 -7.23 8.75
CA ALA A 102 -0.48 -6.28 8.15
C ALA A 102 -1.03 -4.85 7.96
N GLU A 103 -0.33 -3.88 8.55
CA GLU A 103 -0.51 -2.45 8.30
C GLU A 103 0.71 -1.89 7.57
N LEU A 104 0.48 -0.98 6.63
CA LEU A 104 1.56 -0.40 5.84
C LEU A 104 1.46 1.11 5.74
N VAL A 105 2.61 1.77 5.72
CA VAL A 105 2.76 3.16 5.28
C VAL A 105 3.84 3.20 4.20
N ILE A 106 3.51 3.75 3.03
CA ILE A 106 4.37 3.69 1.84
C ILE A 106 4.45 5.08 1.20
N GLU A 107 5.65 5.54 0.85
CA GLU A 107 5.87 6.64 -0.11
C GLU A 107 6.04 6.08 -1.50
N PHE A 108 5.37 6.67 -2.50
CA PHE A 108 5.38 6.19 -3.88
C PHE A 108 5.02 7.32 -4.86
N ASP A 109 5.21 7.08 -6.16
CA ASP A 109 4.88 8.04 -7.21
C ASP A 109 3.58 7.70 -7.93
N LEU A 110 3.37 6.42 -8.26
CA LEU A 110 2.21 5.94 -9.00
C LEU A 110 1.58 4.71 -8.34
N LEU A 111 0.25 4.68 -8.31
CA LEU A 111 -0.54 3.54 -7.88
C LEU A 111 -1.12 2.82 -9.11
N GLU A 112 -0.80 1.55 -9.27
CA GLU A 112 -1.36 0.71 -10.33
C GLU A 112 -2.18 -0.42 -9.72
N ILE A 113 -3.34 -0.71 -10.31
CA ILE A 113 -4.19 -1.83 -9.91
C ILE A 113 -4.36 -2.74 -11.13
N GLU A 114 -4.01 -4.01 -10.97
CA GLU A 114 -4.22 -5.05 -11.98
C GLU A 114 -5.22 -6.07 -11.43
N SER A 115 -6.20 -6.48 -12.23
CA SER A 115 -7.08 -7.62 -11.93
C SER A 115 -7.25 -8.47 -13.18
N PRO A 116 -7.38 -9.80 -13.07
CA PRO A 116 -7.69 -10.63 -14.22
C PRO A 116 -8.96 -10.12 -14.91
N VAL A 117 -8.94 -10.02 -16.24
CA VAL A 117 -10.15 -9.75 -17.02
C VAL A 117 -11.09 -10.92 -16.79
N THR A 118 -12.28 -10.63 -16.28
CA THR A 118 -13.33 -11.64 -16.03
C THR A 118 -13.98 -12.03 -17.34
#